data_AF-A0A4Z0MKW8-F1
#
_entry.id   AF-A0A4Z0MKW8-F1
#
_cell.length_a   1.000
_cell.length_b   1.000
_cell.length_c   1.000
_cell.angle_alpha   90.00
_cell.angle_beta   90.00
_cell.angle_gamma   90.00
#
_symmetry.space_group_name_H-M   'P 1'
#
loop_
_entity.id
_entity.type
_entity.pdbx_description
1 polymer ?
#
loop_
_entity_poly.entity_id
_entity_poly.type
_entity_poly.pdbx_seq_one_letter_code
_entity_poly.pdbx_strand_id
1 'polypeptide(L)'
;MVGWSIWFISRFDLAFAQEQYKRYEQHFSTNLGLVRLYQERAGQHTTNYGDLDSGPLVLGYSIPANAFAFADAVALGDLRNARRLQRLIQLGRREIETPTELRYGVRFANLPVSPLAEALLLYSEFPVTTHSSVRSSTAHVAF
;
A
#
# COMPACT_ATOMS: atom_id res chain seq x y z
N MET A 1 7.28 10.73 -5.42
CA MET A 1 6.50 9.79 -4.61
C MET A 1 5.13 10.38 -4.24
N VAL A 2 4.07 10.03 -4.98
CA VAL A 2 2.70 10.58 -4.77
C VAL A 2 1.86 9.72 -3.84
N GLY A 3 2.05 8.39 -3.86
CA GLY A 3 1.20 7.45 -3.11
C GLY A 3 1.18 7.70 -1.60
N TRP A 4 2.34 7.81 -0.93
CA TRP A 4 2.35 8.04 0.53
C TRP A 4 1.61 9.32 0.96
N SER A 5 1.66 10.38 0.13
CA SER A 5 0.96 11.63 0.39
C SER A 5 -0.55 11.46 0.35
N ILE A 6 -1.07 10.63 -0.57
CA ILE A 6 -2.51 10.34 -0.66
C ILE A 6 -2.99 9.63 0.60
N TRP A 7 -2.29 8.57 1.01
CA TRP A 7 -2.56 7.87 2.26
C TRP A 7 -2.55 8.83 3.45
N PHE A 8 -1.54 9.69 3.55
CA PHE A 8 -1.42 10.66 4.64
C PHE A 8 -2.58 11.67 4.66
N ILE A 9 -2.91 12.26 3.50
CA ILE A 9 -4.01 13.22 3.34
C ILE A 9 -5.34 12.60 3.73
N SER A 10 -5.57 11.31 3.42
CA SER A 10 -6.83 10.61 3.74
C SER A 10 -7.20 10.65 5.23
N ARG A 11 -6.23 10.92 6.11
CA ARG A 11 -6.42 11.01 7.57
C ARG A 11 -7.09 12.31 8.02
N PHE A 12 -7.07 13.36 7.20
CA PHE A 12 -7.62 14.68 7.57
C PHE A 12 -8.43 15.37 6.47
N ASP A 13 -8.28 14.98 5.20
CA ASP A 13 -9.12 15.44 4.08
C ASP A 13 -9.40 14.28 3.10
N LEU A 14 -10.46 13.52 3.39
CA LEU A 14 -10.83 12.36 2.60
C LEU A 14 -11.25 12.72 1.17
N ALA A 15 -11.95 13.85 0.99
CA ALA A 15 -12.46 14.24 -0.32
C ALA A 15 -11.31 14.60 -1.26
N PHE A 16 -10.33 15.37 -0.78
CA PHE A 16 -9.14 15.70 -1.56
C PHE A 16 -8.29 14.46 -1.84
N ALA A 17 -8.11 13.57 -0.85
CA ALA A 17 -7.39 12.31 -1.06
C ALA A 17 -8.02 11.44 -2.15
N GLN A 18 -9.36 11.31 -2.17
CA GLN A 18 -10.08 10.57 -3.21
C GLN A 18 -9.88 11.17 -4.60
N GLU A 19 -9.85 12.50 -4.71
CA GLU A 19 -9.57 13.17 -5.98
C GLU A 19 -8.15 12.87 -6.45
N GLN A 20 -7.16 13.00 -5.56
CA GLN A 20 -5.76 12.72 -5.90
C GLN A 20 -5.53 11.25 -6.24
N TYR A 21 -6.20 10.33 -5.55
CA TYR A 21 -6.14 8.90 -5.85
C TYR A 21 -6.67 8.57 -7.25
N LYS A 22 -7.79 9.17 -7.67
CA LYS A 22 -8.31 8.98 -9.03
C LYS A 22 -7.32 9.46 -10.08
N ARG A 23 -6.70 10.63 -9.87
CA ARG A 23 -5.66 11.16 -10.76
C ARG A 23 -4.43 10.25 -10.77
N TYR A 24 -4.02 9.76 -9.61
CA TYR A 24 -2.88 8.85 -9.47
C TYR A 24 -3.13 7.54 -10.24
N GLU A 25 -4.30 6.91 -10.07
CA GLU A 25 -4.70 5.73 -10.82
C GLU A 25 -4.69 5.99 -12.33
N GLN A 26 -5.21 7.13 -12.79
CA GLN A 26 -5.29 7.47 -14.21
C GLN A 26 -3.93 7.68 -14.86
N HIS A 27 -2.99 8.32 -14.17
CA HIS A 27 -1.72 8.75 -14.77
C HIS A 27 -0.54 7.81 -14.50
N PHE A 28 -0.59 7.01 -13.44
CA PHE A 28 0.54 6.19 -13.01
C PHE A 28 0.26 4.69 -13.06
N SER A 29 -0.99 4.27 -13.26
CA SER A 29 -1.33 2.84 -13.23
C SER A 29 -1.46 2.22 -14.62
N THR A 30 -1.06 0.95 -14.72
CA THR A 30 -1.40 0.08 -15.84
C THR A 30 -2.16 -1.12 -15.32
N ASN A 31 -3.38 -1.30 -15.83
CA ASN A 31 -4.26 -2.41 -15.47
C ASN A 31 -4.02 -3.60 -16.41
N LEU A 32 -3.59 -4.73 -15.86
CA LEU A 32 -3.36 -5.98 -16.58
C LEU A 32 -4.42 -7.04 -16.21
N GLY A 33 -5.63 -6.61 -15.87
CA GLY A 33 -6.77 -7.45 -15.52
C GLY A 33 -6.75 -7.91 -14.06
N LEU A 34 -6.05 -9.01 -13.78
CA LEU A 34 -5.99 -9.63 -12.45
C LEU A 34 -5.02 -8.91 -11.50
N VAL A 35 -4.04 -8.21 -12.06
CA VAL A 35 -3.07 -7.37 -11.36
C VAL A 35 -3.11 -5.95 -11.94
N ARG A 36 -2.59 -5.01 -11.16
CA ARG A 36 -2.36 -3.63 -11.60
C ARG A 36 -1.01 -3.18 -11.08
N LEU A 37 -0.31 -2.43 -11.92
CA LEU A 37 1.03 -1.94 -11.63
C LEU A 37 1.00 -0.41 -11.53
N TYR A 38 1.80 0.18 -10.65
CA TYR A 38 1.97 1.61 -10.50
C TYR A 38 3.41 2.04 -10.76
N GLN A 39 3.55 3.04 -11.62
CA GLN A 39 4.83 3.64 -11.97
C GLN A 39 5.31 4.58 -10.88
N GLU A 40 6.62 4.73 -10.77
CA GLU A 40 7.22 5.75 -9.90
C GLU A 40 7.02 7.16 -10.47
N ARG A 41 7.12 7.28 -11.80
CA ARG A 41 7.04 8.55 -12.54
C ARG A 41 6.15 8.36 -13.77
N ALA A 42 5.09 9.16 -13.85
CA ALA A 42 4.09 9.04 -14.91
C ALA A 42 4.74 9.12 -16.31
N GLY A 43 4.40 8.15 -17.17
CA GLY A 43 4.87 8.09 -18.55
C GLY A 43 6.34 7.68 -18.72
N GLN A 44 7.09 7.49 -17.63
CA GLN A 44 8.48 7.08 -17.69
C GLN A 44 8.59 5.56 -17.54
N HIS A 45 9.09 4.91 -18.60
CA HIS A 45 9.23 3.46 -18.68
C HIS A 45 10.71 3.06 -18.64
N THR A 46 11.41 3.50 -17.58
CA THR A 46 12.85 3.25 -17.43
C THR A 46 13.11 1.96 -16.66
N THR A 47 14.17 1.26 -17.05
CA THR A 47 14.73 0.15 -16.27
C THR A 47 16.08 0.59 -15.74
N ASN A 48 16.19 0.77 -14.43
CA ASN A 48 17.41 1.19 -13.74
C ASN A 48 17.34 0.83 -12.25
N TYR A 49 18.40 1.12 -11.49
CA TYR A 49 18.44 0.82 -10.05
C TYR A 49 17.54 1.74 -9.18
N GLY A 50 16.89 2.73 -9.77
CA GLY A 50 16.12 3.75 -9.06
C GLY A 50 16.98 4.63 -8.16
N ASP A 51 16.31 5.27 -7.20
CA ASP A 51 16.91 5.93 -6.05
C ASP A 51 16.63 5.13 -4.76
N LEU A 52 17.04 5.66 -3.61
CA LEU A 52 16.84 4.99 -2.31
C LEU A 52 15.37 4.67 -2.03
N ASP A 53 14.46 5.54 -2.49
CA ASP A 53 13.04 5.47 -2.16
C ASP A 53 12.27 4.54 -3.11
N SER A 54 12.69 4.48 -4.37
CA SER A 54 12.06 3.66 -5.41
C SER A 54 12.67 2.27 -5.55
N GLY A 55 13.96 2.09 -5.24
CA GLY A 55 14.69 0.86 -5.55
C GLY A 55 14.64 0.51 -7.04
N PRO A 56 14.96 -0.74 -7.43
CA PRO A 56 15.03 -1.09 -8.85
C PRO A 56 13.71 -0.85 -9.58
N LEU A 57 13.81 -0.08 -10.66
CA LEU A 57 12.72 0.18 -11.59
C LEU A 57 12.77 -0.85 -12.71
N VAL A 58 11.65 -1.52 -12.97
CA VAL A 58 11.47 -2.39 -14.12
C VAL A 58 10.36 -1.81 -14.97
N LEU A 59 10.70 -1.32 -16.17
CA LEU A 59 9.74 -0.64 -17.07
C LEU A 59 8.98 0.51 -16.39
N GLY A 60 9.63 1.22 -15.46
CA GLY A 60 9.06 2.34 -14.69
C GLY A 60 8.30 1.94 -13.42
N TYR A 61 8.11 0.63 -13.18
CA TYR A 61 7.41 0.11 -12.00
C TYR A 61 8.39 -0.17 -10.87
N SER A 62 8.00 0.21 -9.65
CA SER A 62 8.79 0.04 -8.44
C SER A 62 7.98 -0.72 -7.38
N ILE A 63 8.65 -1.49 -6.53
CA ILE A 63 7.97 -2.15 -5.40
C ILE A 63 7.36 -1.13 -4.44
N PRO A 64 8.07 -0.06 -4.04
CA PRO A 64 7.52 1.00 -3.20
C PRO A 64 6.29 1.70 -3.79
N ALA A 65 6.27 1.99 -5.09
CA ALA A 65 5.09 2.60 -5.74
C ALA A 65 3.86 1.69 -5.64
N ASN A 66 4.02 0.40 -5.88
CA ASN A 66 2.92 -0.56 -5.76
C ASN A 66 2.47 -0.79 -4.31
N ALA A 67 3.40 -0.75 -3.36
CA ALA A 67 3.11 -0.82 -1.93
C ALA A 67 2.28 0.38 -1.45
N PHE A 68 2.64 1.59 -1.87
CA PHE A 68 1.88 2.79 -1.53
C PHE A 68 0.53 2.82 -2.20
N ALA A 69 0.44 2.46 -3.49
CA ALA A 69 -0.84 2.35 -4.16
C ALA A 69 -1.78 1.33 -3.48
N PHE A 70 -1.23 0.25 -2.90
CA PHE A 70 -2.01 -0.70 -2.12
C PHE A 70 -2.55 -0.06 -0.84
N ALA A 71 -1.70 0.66 -0.10
CA ALA A 71 -2.12 1.37 1.10
C ALA A 71 -3.20 2.43 0.81
N ASP A 72 -3.06 3.17 -0.29
CA ASP A 72 -4.07 4.14 -0.75
C ASP A 72 -5.41 3.45 -1.05
N ALA A 73 -5.35 2.34 -1.80
CA ALA A 73 -6.56 1.59 -2.16
C ALA A 73 -7.28 1.05 -0.92
N VAL A 74 -6.54 0.57 0.08
CA VAL A 74 -7.10 0.13 1.36
C VAL A 74 -7.69 1.30 2.12
N ALA A 75 -6.95 2.40 2.29
CA ALA A 75 -7.37 3.57 3.05
C ALA A 75 -8.63 4.25 2.47
N LEU A 76 -8.77 4.22 1.15
CA LEU A 76 -9.89 4.85 0.44
C LEU A 76 -11.03 3.89 0.10
N GLY A 77 -10.95 2.62 0.53
CA GLY A 77 -12.01 1.63 0.36
C GLY A 77 -12.14 1.05 -1.06
N ASP A 78 -11.14 1.22 -1.93
CA ASP A 78 -11.10 0.61 -3.26
C ASP A 78 -10.65 -0.86 -3.18
N LEU A 79 -11.56 -1.70 -2.70
CA LEU A 79 -11.31 -3.13 -2.48
C LEU A 79 -10.94 -3.87 -3.77
N ARG A 80 -11.42 -3.40 -4.92
CA ARG A 80 -11.12 -4.03 -6.21
C ARG A 80 -9.66 -3.82 -6.57
N ASN A 81 -9.17 -2.60 -6.44
CA ASN A 81 -7.77 -2.29 -6.73
C ASN A 81 -6.84 -2.85 -5.67
N ALA A 82 -7.23 -2.78 -4.38
CA ALA A 82 -6.48 -3.37 -3.28
C ALA A 82 -6.21 -4.87 -3.52
N ARG A 83 -7.22 -5.64 -3.95
CA ARG A 83 -7.04 -7.07 -4.27
C ARG A 83 -6.08 -7.32 -5.44
N ARG A 84 -6.11 -6.47 -6.47
CA ARG A 84 -5.19 -6.59 -7.63
C ARG A 84 -3.74 -6.34 -7.21
N LEU A 85 -3.54 -5.30 -6.41
CA LEU A 85 -2.22 -4.93 -5.88
C LEU A 85 -1.73 -5.98 -4.89
N GLN A 86 -2.60 -6.49 -4.03
CA GLN A 86 -2.27 -7.57 -3.11
C GLN A 86 -1.77 -8.81 -3.84
N ARG A 87 -2.43 -9.23 -4.94
CA ARG A 87 -1.94 -10.35 -5.77
C ARG A 87 -0.55 -10.07 -6.33
N LEU A 88 -0.32 -8.87 -6.87
CA LEU A 88 0.99 -8.47 -7.38
C LEU A 88 2.06 -8.55 -6.27
N ILE A 89 1.77 -7.97 -5.10
CA ILE A 89 2.66 -7.96 -3.94
C ILE A 89 2.95 -9.38 -3.47
N GLN A 90 1.94 -10.24 -3.34
CA GLN A 90 2.10 -11.65 -2.95
C GLN A 90 2.95 -12.46 -3.94
N LEU A 91 2.91 -12.14 -5.24
CA LEU A 91 3.79 -12.75 -6.24
C LEU A 91 5.24 -12.27 -6.08
N GLY A 92 5.42 -10.97 -5.80
CA GLY A 92 6.73 -10.31 -5.76
C GLY A 92 7.46 -10.40 -4.41
N ARG A 93 6.75 -10.66 -3.29
CA ARG A 93 7.34 -10.65 -1.95
C ARG A 93 7.82 -12.03 -1.50
N ARG A 94 8.86 -12.05 -0.66
CA ARG A 94 9.10 -13.13 0.29
C ARG A 94 8.91 -12.61 1.71
N GLU A 95 8.44 -13.48 2.58
CA GLU A 95 8.31 -13.20 4.00
C GLU A 95 9.56 -13.75 4.69
N ILE A 96 10.12 -12.94 5.59
CA ILE A 96 11.26 -13.27 6.43
C ILE A 96 10.76 -13.14 7.86
N GLU A 97 10.42 -14.26 8.47
CA GLU A 97 9.88 -14.30 9.82
C GLU A 97 10.91 -14.90 10.78
N THR A 98 11.11 -14.22 11.91
CA THR A 98 11.89 -14.67 13.05
C THR A 98 11.01 -14.58 14.31
N PRO A 99 11.40 -15.17 15.45
CA PRO A 99 10.61 -15.09 16.68
C PRO A 99 10.32 -13.66 17.17
N THR A 100 11.08 -12.66 16.70
CA THR A 100 10.98 -11.27 17.14
C THR A 100 10.65 -10.28 16.02
N GLU A 101 10.59 -10.72 14.76
CA GLU A 101 10.55 -9.82 13.62
C GLU A 101 9.84 -10.46 12.42
N LEU A 102 8.91 -9.72 11.81
CA LEU A 102 8.35 -10.02 10.49
C LEU A 102 8.81 -8.95 9.51
N ARG A 103 9.43 -9.38 8.41
CA ARG A 103 9.87 -8.51 7.32
C ARG A 103 9.48 -9.03 5.94
N TYR A 104 9.39 -8.12 4.99
CA TYR A 104 9.21 -8.40 3.58
C TYR A 104 10.47 -8.06 2.79
N GLY A 105 10.86 -9.02 1.95
CA GLY A 105 11.89 -8.85 0.93
C GLY A 105 11.32 -9.10 -0.47
N VAL A 106 12.13 -8.81 -1.48
CA VAL A 106 11.80 -9.20 -2.86
C VAL A 106 12.03 -10.71 -3.01
N ARG A 107 11.11 -11.42 -3.66
CA ARG A 107 11.19 -12.89 -3.83
C ARG A 107 12.37 -13.33 -4.69
N PHE A 108 12.59 -12.62 -5.79
CA PHE A 108 13.56 -13.01 -6.83
C PHE A 108 14.87 -12.22 -6.77
N ALA A 109 15.09 -11.45 -5.71
CA ALA A 109 16.32 -10.68 -5.52
C ALA A 109 16.61 -10.51 -4.02
N ASN A 110 17.88 -10.45 -3.64
CA ASN A 110 18.26 -10.14 -2.27
C ASN A 110 18.18 -8.63 -2.01
N LEU A 111 16.96 -8.09 -2.06
CA LEU A 111 16.66 -6.68 -1.89
C LEU A 111 15.62 -6.52 -0.78
N PRO A 112 15.83 -5.58 0.15
CA PRO A 112 14.80 -5.19 1.11
C PRO A 112 13.70 -4.39 0.40
N VAL A 113 12.53 -4.34 1.02
CA VAL A 113 11.52 -3.33 0.69
C VAL A 113 11.89 -2.03 1.42
N SER A 114 11.58 -0.86 0.83
CA SER A 114 11.78 0.42 1.51
C SER A 114 11.06 0.43 2.88
N PRO A 115 11.67 0.92 3.97
CA PRO A 115 11.09 0.82 5.32
C PRO A 115 9.67 1.37 5.44
N LEU A 116 9.40 2.53 4.81
CA LEU A 116 8.06 3.12 4.84
C LEU A 116 7.06 2.31 4.00
N ALA A 117 7.50 1.79 2.84
CA ALA A 117 6.66 0.92 2.02
C ALA A 117 6.32 -0.37 2.76
N GLU A 118 7.28 -1.00 3.42
CA GLU A 118 7.07 -2.18 4.26
C GLU A 118 6.10 -1.91 5.42
N ALA A 119 6.29 -0.79 6.13
CA ALA A 119 5.41 -0.41 7.23
C ALA A 119 3.96 -0.18 6.76
N LEU A 120 3.76 0.52 5.64
CA LEU A 120 2.42 0.74 5.09
C LEU A 120 1.79 -0.53 4.52
N LEU A 121 2.58 -1.44 3.93
CA LEU A 121 2.10 -2.77 3.54
C LEU A 121 1.57 -3.53 4.74
N LEU A 122 2.39 -3.69 5.79
CA LEU A 122 2.00 -4.38 7.01
C LEU A 122 0.76 -3.76 7.64
N TYR A 123 0.72 -2.42 7.75
CA TYR A 123 -0.43 -1.70 8.27
C TYR A 123 -1.71 -1.95 7.45
N SER A 124 -1.58 -2.03 6.12
CA SER A 124 -2.73 -2.18 5.21
C SER A 124 -3.22 -3.62 5.11
N GLU A 125 -2.37 -4.61 5.35
CA GLU A 125 -2.75 -6.02 5.45
C GLU A 125 -3.40 -6.35 6.79
N PHE A 126 -2.97 -5.68 7.85
CA PHE A 126 -3.48 -5.83 9.21
C PHE A 126 -4.01 -4.50 9.73
N PRO A 127 -5.07 -3.94 9.11
CA PRO A 127 -5.61 -2.66 9.55
C PRO A 127 -6.02 -2.77 11.01
N VAL A 128 -5.44 -1.90 11.86
CA VAL A 128 -5.81 -1.82 13.28
C VAL A 128 -7.30 -1.54 13.33
N THR A 129 -8.07 -2.53 13.75
CA THR A 129 -9.51 -2.39 13.98
C THR A 129 -9.64 -1.51 15.22
N THR A 130 -9.92 -0.22 15.01
CA THR A 130 -10.36 0.64 16.11
C THR A 130 -11.73 0.15 16.54
N HIS A 131 -11.77 -0.66 17.59
CA HIS A 131 -13.00 -1.02 18.29
C HIS A 131 -13.69 0.25 18.79
N SER A 132 -14.56 0.82 17.97
CA SER A 132 -15.56 1.80 18.38
C SER A 132 -16.86 1.04 18.69
N SER A 133 -16.82 0.21 19.73
CA SER A 133 -18.03 -0.22 20.40
C SER A 133 -17.81 -0.24 21.91
N VAL A 134 -17.86 0.94 22.52
CA VAL A 134 -18.23 1.01 23.94
C VAL A 134 -19.68 0.55 24.02
N ARG A 135 -19.89 -0.73 24.32
CA ARG A 135 -21.20 -1.19 24.79
C ARG A 135 -21.44 -0.51 26.14
N SER A 136 -22.35 0.45 26.17
CA SER A 136 -22.97 0.92 27.41
C SER A 136 -23.66 -0.26 28.08
N SER A 137 -22.98 -0.89 29.04
CA SER A 137 -23.63 -1.76 30.00
C SER A 137 -24.14 -0.89 31.13
N THR A 138 -25.37 -0.40 31.00
CA THR A 138 -26.16 0.05 32.15
C THR A 138 -26.47 -1.18 33.01
N ALA A 139 -25.65 -1.42 34.02
CA ALA A 139 -26.00 -2.31 35.10
C ALA A 139 -27.10 -1.62 35.93
N HIS A 140 -28.35 -2.04 35.72
CA HIS A 140 -29.40 -1.81 36.71
C HIS A 140 -29.08 -2.64 37.94
N VAL A 141 -28.55 -1.99 38.97
CA VAL A 141 -28.61 -2.50 40.35
C VAL A 141 -29.98 -2.10 40.89
N ALA A 142 -30.89 -3.07 41.02
CA ALA A 142 -32.07 -2.93 41.83
C ALA A 142 -31.72 -3.35 43.27
N PHE A 143 -31.97 -2.45 44.21
CA PHE A 143 -32.09 -2.75 45.64
C PHE A 143 -33.41 -3.45 45.92
#